data_AF-A0A535CNI4-F1
#
_entry.id   AF-A0A535CNI4-F1
#
_cell.length_a   1.000
_cell.length_b   1.000
_cell.length_c   1.000
_cell.angle_alpha   90.00
_cell.angle_beta   90.00
_cell.angle_gamma   90.00
#
_symmetry.space_group_name_H-M   'P 1'
#
loop_
_entity.id
_entity.type
_entity.pdbx_description
1 polymer ?
#
loop_
_entity_poly.entity_id
_entity_poly.type
_entity_poly.pdbx_seq_one_letter_code
_entity_poly.pdbx_strand_id
1 'polypeptide(L)' 'RLRRAFPGVTVLDNVRFVAEGKIVTSAGISAGIDMALHLVARLQGEGLANQTARQMEYTPAAES' A
#
# COMPACT_ATOMS: atom_id res chain seq x y z
N ARG A 1 -0.26 -16.76 -10.52
CA ARG A 1 -0.08 -17.90 -9.59
C ARG A 1 -1.14 -17.91 -8.48
N LEU A 2 -1.26 -16.83 -7.69
CA LEU A 2 -2.26 -16.66 -6.62
C LEU A 2 -3.69 -17.02 -7.06
N ARG A 3 -4.20 -16.39 -8.14
CA ARG A 3 -5.55 -16.63 -8.69
C ARG A 3 -5.86 -18.11 -8.98
N ARG A 4 -4.85 -18.87 -9.42
CA ARG A 4 -4.97 -20.30 -9.71
C ARG A 4 -4.93 -21.16 -8.45
N ALA A 5 -4.11 -20.78 -7.47
CA ALA A 5 -3.95 -21.52 -6.23
C ALA A 5 -5.11 -21.29 -5.25
N PHE A 6 -5.78 -20.14 -5.33
CA PHE A 6 -6.86 -19.74 -4.43
C PHE A 6 -8.05 -19.21 -5.25
N PRO A 7 -8.88 -20.08 -5.85
CA PRO A 7 -9.96 -19.68 -6.76
C PRO A 7 -11.08 -18.87 -6.09
N GLY A 8 -11.21 -18.93 -4.76
CA GLY A 8 -12.15 -18.11 -3.99
C GLY A 8 -11.64 -16.72 -3.61
N VAL A 9 -10.40 -16.37 -3.98
CA VAL A 9 -9.80 -15.06 -3.68
C VAL A 9 -9.88 -14.17 -4.91
N THR A 10 -10.46 -12.98 -4.75
CA THR A 10 -10.42 -11.93 -5.78
C THR A 10 -9.00 -11.35 -5.83
N VAL A 11 -8.27 -11.68 -6.89
CA VAL A 11 -6.96 -11.10 -7.16
C VAL A 11 -7.14 -9.91 -8.09
N LEU A 12 -6.72 -8.73 -7.63
CA LEU A 12 -6.69 -7.50 -8.42
C LEU A 12 -5.28 -7.30 -8.97
N ASP A 13 -5.18 -7.17 -10.29
CA ASP A 13 -3.93 -6.90 -10.99
C ASP A 13 -3.74 -5.38 -11.16
N ASN A 14 -2.49 -4.93 -11.33
CA ASN A 14 -2.12 -3.52 -11.55
C ASN A 14 -2.51 -2.55 -10.41
N VAL A 15 -2.72 -3.06 -9.19
CA VAL A 15 -2.94 -2.25 -7.99
C VAL A 15 -1.73 -2.36 -7.07
N ARG A 16 -1.38 -1.26 -6.39
CA ARG A 16 -0.25 -1.25 -5.43
C ARG A 16 -0.64 -1.89 -4.10
N PHE A 17 -1.78 -1.48 -3.56
CA PHE A 17 -2.36 -2.08 -2.37
C PHE A 17 -3.88 -1.94 -2.39
N VAL A 18 -4.55 -2.76 -1.60
CA VAL A 18 -6.01 -2.75 -1.46
C VAL A 18 -6.36 -2.84 0.02
N ALA A 19 -7.43 -2.16 0.41
CA ALA A 19 -7.94 -2.17 1.77
C ALA A 19 -9.36 -2.72 1.81
N GLU A 20 -9.60 -3.67 2.71
CA GLU A 20 -10.91 -4.23 3.01
C GLU A 20 -11.16 -4.15 4.52
N GLY A 21 -11.92 -3.14 4.92
CA GLY A 21 -12.19 -2.84 6.33
C GLY A 21 -10.90 -2.54 7.11
N LYS A 22 -10.46 -3.53 7.90
CA LYS A 22 -9.26 -3.46 8.76
C LYS A 22 -8.05 -4.20 8.18
N ILE A 23 -8.21 -4.87 7.03
CA ILE A 23 -7.13 -5.62 6.38
C ILE A 23 -6.64 -4.81 5.19
N VAL A 24 -5.31 -4.68 5.05
CA VAL A 24 -4.69 -4.06 3.89
C VAL A 24 -3.62 -5.00 3.35
N THR A 25 -3.56 -5.17 2.04
CA THR A 25 -2.58 -6.04 1.37
C THR A 25 -1.88 -5.30 0.24
N SER A 26 -0.61 -5.59 -0.02
CA SER A 26 0.20 -4.94 -1.06
C SER A 26 0.75 -5.93 -2.09
N ALA A 27 1.07 -5.42 -3.28
CA ALA A 27 1.58 -6.20 -4.41
C ALA A 27 3.09 -6.53 -4.34
N GLY A 28 3.81 -6.03 -3.33
CA GLY A 28 5.25 -6.24 -3.19
C GLY A 28 5.91 -5.23 -2.25
N ILE A 29 7.25 -5.18 -2.26
CA ILE A 29 8.04 -4.35 -1.33
C ILE A 29 7.74 -2.86 -1.50
N SER A 30 7.98 -2.29 -2.69
CA SER A 30 7.75 -0.86 -2.92
C SER A 30 6.28 -0.48 -2.70
N ALA A 31 5.35 -1.31 -3.16
CA ALA A 31 3.93 -1.11 -2.93
C ALA A 31 3.55 -1.23 -1.44
N GLY A 32 4.28 -2.03 -0.66
CA GLY A 32 4.15 -2.12 0.79
C GLY A 32 4.66 -0.87 1.51
N ILE A 33 5.71 -0.21 0.99
CA ILE A 33 6.18 1.08 1.51
C ILE A 33 5.12 2.16 1.27
N ASP A 34 4.58 2.24 0.05
CA ASP A 34 3.51 3.20 -0.25
C ASP A 34 2.27 2.94 0.62
N MET A 35 1.89 1.67 0.79
CA MET A 35 0.80 1.26 1.67
C MET A 35 1.05 1.69 3.12
N ALA A 36 2.27 1.51 3.64
CA ALA A 36 2.61 1.92 5.00
C ALA A 36 2.52 3.45 5.17
N LEU A 37 3.00 4.23 4.19
CA LEU A 37 2.89 5.68 4.22
C LEU A 37 1.43 6.15 4.12
N HIS A 38 0.62 5.50 3.29
CA HIS A 38 -0.83 5.73 3.23
C HIS A 38 -1.51 5.45 4.58
N LEU A 39 -1.10 4.40 5.29
CA LEU A 39 -1.62 4.11 6.63
C LEU A 39 -1.19 5.16 7.66
N VAL A 40 0.05 5.64 7.60
CA VAL A 40 0.51 6.76 8.45
C VAL A 40 -0.33 8.00 8.16
N ALA A 41 -0.56 8.34 6.89
CA ALA A 41 -1.38 9.49 6.50
C ALA A 41 -2.80 9.36 7.05
N ARG A 42 -3.41 8.18 6.93
CA ARG A 42 -4.76 7.91 7.44
C ARG A 42 -4.88 7.96 8.96
N LEU A 43 -3.85 7.53 9.69
CA LEU A 43 -3.89 7.40 11.15
C LEU A 43 -3.37 8.63 11.89
N GLN A 44 -2.41 9.35 11.30
CA GLN A 44 -1.66 10.44 11.95
C GLN A 44 -1.59 11.71 11.08
N GLY A 45 -2.20 11.71 9.90
CA GLY A 45 -2.24 12.83 8.98
C GLY A 45 -1.09 12.85 7.96
N GLU A 46 -1.34 13.53 6.84
CA GLU A 46 -0.43 13.68 5.71
C GLU A 46 0.94 14.27 6.10
N GLY A 47 0.98 15.14 7.10
CA GLY A 47 2.21 15.79 7.54
C GLY A 47 3.27 14.80 8.02
N LEU A 48 2.85 13.82 8.85
CA LEU A 48 3.75 12.79 9.36
C LEU A 48 4.19 11.83 8.24
N ALA A 49 3.26 11.38 7.39
CA ALA A 49 3.59 10.51 6.26
C ALA A 49 4.63 11.14 5.33
N ASN A 50 4.46 12.41 4.98
CA ASN A 50 5.41 13.15 4.15
C ASN A 50 6.76 13.35 4.84
N GLN A 51 6.79 13.57 6.15
CA GLN A 51 8.05 13.64 6.90
C GLN A 51 8.77 12.29 6.91
N THR A 52 8.06 11.19 7.14
CA THR A 52 8.60 9.83 7.11
C THR A 52 9.16 9.49 5.73
N ALA A 53 8.42 9.78 4.65
CA ALA A 53 8.88 9.57 3.28
C ALA A 53 10.19 10.32 3.00
N ARG A 54 10.27 11.61 3.39
CA ARG A 54 11.49 12.42 3.26
C ARG A 54 12.66 11.86 4.05
N GLN A 55 12.43 11.43 5.29
CA GLN A 55 13.48 10.84 6.13
C GLN A 55 14.05 9.54 5.52
N MET A 56 13.21 8.78 4.82
CA MET A 56 13.61 7.57 4.12
C MET A 56 14.22 7.83 2.74
N GLU A 57 14.32 9.09 2.30
CA GLU A 57 14.68 9.47 0.92
C GLU A 57 13.82 8.75 -0.13
N TYR A 58 12.55 8.50 0.22
CA TYR A 58 11.63 7.72 -0.59
C TYR A 58 10.58 8.62 -1.25
N THR A 59 10.41 8.47 -2.55
CA THR A 59 9.34 9.12 -3.32
C THR A 59 8.22 8.10 -3.55
N PRO A 60 7.05 8.25 -2.90
CA PRO A 60 5.92 7.37 -3.13
C PRO A 60 5.47 7.40 -4.58
N ALA A 61 4.97 6.27 -5.07
CA ALA A 61 4.31 6.28 -6.37
C ALA A 61 3.08 7.19 -6.31
N ALA A 62 2.83 7.97 -7.36
CA ALA A 62 1.59 8.72 -7.49
C ALA A 62 0.40 7.77 -7.38
N GLU A 63 -0.62 8.16 -6.60
CA GLU A 63 -1.84 7.36 -6.48
C GLU A 63 -2.45 7.16 -7.88
N SER A 64 -2.71 5.89 -8.23
CA SER A 64 -3.35 5.48 -9.48
C SER A 64 -4.84 5.25 -9.25
#